data_AF-A0A0B1P8H9-F1
#
_entry.id   AF-A0A0B1P8H9-F1
#
_cell.length_a   1.000
_cell.length_b   1.000
_cell.length_c   1.000
_cell.angle_alpha   90.00
_cell.angle_beta   90.00
_cell.angle_gamma   90.00
#
_symmetry.space_group_name_H-M   'P 1'
#
loop_
_entity.id
_entity.type
_entity.pdbx_description
1 polymer ?
#
loop_
_entity_poly.entity_id
_entity_poly.type
_entity_poly.pdbx_seq_one_letter_code
_entity_poly.pdbx_strand_id
1 'polypeptide(L)'
;MSIKRILVINANSSPKLTEVLDNLIKDHISRFPSVATIESYTAPSGPPSIDSDHDALVSARAIMADLQFRLEDYDAYLVASYCVHPLVSMLKARVSHRIHVIGIFEASILTALSLLPTDSDSKFGIIASDAYWVDSLTKGINKLCCTDISGHKKFKGVGVIGLTADEIYSMESEEISSRVKKAAMKLIEDHDVRVICLGCSSMARFSGAIDDALREEFGDQARPVYILESFQAGICLVENLLRAFPA
;
A
#
# COMPACT_ATOMS: atom_id res chain seq x y z
N MET A 1 3.60 -6.47 -30.37
CA MET A 1 3.24 -5.42 -29.40
C MET A 1 4.51 -5.03 -28.67
N SER A 2 4.74 -3.75 -28.40
CA SER A 2 5.84 -3.33 -27.52
C SER A 2 5.59 -3.88 -26.11
N ILE A 3 6.65 -4.29 -25.43
CA ILE A 3 6.55 -4.73 -24.03
C ILE A 3 6.17 -3.51 -23.19
N LYS A 4 5.15 -3.67 -22.34
CA LYS A 4 4.66 -2.59 -21.47
C LYS A 4 5.65 -2.30 -20.35
N ARG A 5 5.76 -1.04 -19.92
CA ARG A 5 6.70 -0.63 -18.85
C ARG A 5 5.94 -0.04 -17.65
N ILE A 6 6.24 -0.55 -16.45
CA ILE A 6 5.71 -0.05 -15.18
C ILE A 6 6.86 0.57 -14.38
N LEU A 7 6.70 1.82 -13.96
CA LEU A 7 7.60 2.45 -12.99
C LEU A 7 7.02 2.34 -11.57
N VAL A 8 7.72 1.62 -10.70
CA VAL A 8 7.45 1.53 -9.27
C VAL A 8 8.25 2.62 -8.55
N ILE A 9 7.54 3.63 -8.07
CA ILE A 9 8.14 4.81 -7.45
C ILE A 9 8.21 4.61 -5.94
N ASN A 10 9.42 4.43 -5.41
CA ASN A 10 9.71 4.74 -4.03
C ASN A 10 9.66 6.26 -3.85
N ALA A 11 8.71 6.74 -3.03
CA ALA A 11 8.54 8.16 -2.79
C ALA A 11 9.55 8.74 -1.79
N ASN A 12 10.30 7.94 -1.04
CA ASN A 12 11.35 8.48 -0.18
C ASN A 12 12.70 8.52 -0.91
N SER A 13 13.63 9.29 -0.36
CA SER A 13 14.98 9.46 -0.94
C SER A 13 15.95 8.35 -0.54
N SER A 14 15.50 7.34 0.22
CA SER A 14 16.33 6.25 0.73
C SER A 14 16.40 5.09 -0.26
N PRO A 15 17.59 4.76 -0.82
CA PRO A 15 17.75 3.63 -1.73
C PRO A 15 17.44 2.28 -1.07
N LYS A 16 17.54 2.19 0.27
CA LYS A 16 17.25 0.97 1.02
C LYS A 16 15.81 0.51 0.84
N LEU A 17 14.84 1.44 0.77
CA LEU A 17 13.45 1.05 0.48
C LEU A 17 13.33 0.56 -0.96
N THR A 18 14.03 1.17 -1.91
CA THR A 18 14.05 0.71 -3.30
C THR A 18 14.58 -0.73 -3.40
N GLU A 19 15.63 -1.08 -2.65
CA GLU A 19 16.11 -2.48 -2.56
C GLU A 19 15.05 -3.45 -2.03
N VAL A 20 14.25 -3.02 -1.04
CA VAL A 20 13.10 -3.81 -0.54
C VAL A 20 12.05 -3.99 -1.63
N LEU A 21 11.70 -2.92 -2.35
CA LEU A 21 10.75 -2.98 -3.47
C LEU A 21 11.28 -3.89 -4.59
N ASP A 22 12.56 -3.84 -4.92
CA ASP A 22 13.19 -4.71 -5.92
C ASP A 22 13.04 -6.19 -5.54
N ASN A 23 13.22 -6.53 -4.26
CA ASN A 23 13.01 -7.89 -3.80
C ASN A 23 11.53 -8.31 -3.90
N LEU A 24 10.60 -7.41 -3.56
CA LEU A 24 9.16 -7.66 -3.72
C LEU A 24 8.74 -7.81 -5.20
N ILE A 25 9.36 -7.05 -6.11
CA ILE A 25 9.16 -7.16 -7.57
C ILE A 25 9.68 -8.50 -8.08
N LYS A 26 10.91 -8.89 -7.69
CA LYS A 26 11.49 -10.19 -8.07
C LYS A 26 10.63 -11.35 -7.58
N ASP A 27 10.20 -11.29 -6.32
CA ASP A 27 9.32 -12.29 -5.74
C ASP A 27 7.97 -12.34 -6.47
N HIS A 28 7.35 -11.19 -6.76
CA HIS A 28 6.13 -11.10 -7.56
C HIS A 28 6.29 -11.77 -8.92
N ILE A 29 7.32 -11.41 -9.69
CA ILE A 29 7.57 -11.96 -11.03
C ILE A 29 7.82 -13.47 -10.98
N SER A 30 8.47 -13.96 -9.93
CA SER A 30 8.73 -15.40 -9.76
C SER A 30 7.45 -16.21 -9.51
N ARG A 31 6.47 -15.61 -8.80
CA ARG A 31 5.17 -16.22 -8.50
C ARG A 31 4.16 -16.04 -9.63
N PHE A 32 4.20 -14.89 -10.31
CA PHE A 32 3.25 -14.49 -11.34
C PHE A 32 4.01 -13.90 -12.53
N PRO A 33 4.07 -14.60 -13.68
CA PRO A 33 4.75 -14.06 -14.86
C PRO A 33 4.13 -12.74 -15.33
N SER A 34 4.87 -11.65 -15.15
CA SER A 34 4.49 -10.33 -15.67
C SER A 34 4.67 -10.28 -17.18
N VAL A 35 3.75 -9.61 -17.87
CA VAL A 35 3.86 -9.29 -19.30
C VAL A 35 4.46 -7.90 -19.52
N ALA A 36 4.80 -7.19 -18.44
CA ALA A 36 5.41 -5.87 -18.43
C ALA A 36 6.82 -5.94 -17.83
N THR A 37 7.70 -5.04 -18.26
CA THR A 37 8.95 -4.77 -17.54
C THR A 37 8.63 -3.84 -16.38
N ILE A 38 9.06 -4.22 -15.18
CA ILE A 38 8.86 -3.46 -13.95
C ILE A 38 10.21 -2.90 -13.53
N GLU A 39 10.27 -1.57 -13.42
CA GLU A 39 11.48 -0.82 -13.02
C GLU A 39 11.19 -0.08 -11.71
N SER A 40 12.14 -0.07 -10.79
CA SER A 40 12.04 0.71 -9.55
C SER A 40 12.71 2.07 -9.69
N TYR A 41 12.24 3.04 -8.92
CA TYR A 41 12.73 4.42 -8.91
C TYR A 41 12.84 4.91 -7.47
N THR A 42 13.93 5.61 -7.16
CA THR A 42 14.12 6.30 -5.86
C THR A 42 13.93 7.79 -6.05
N ALA A 43 13.25 8.45 -5.12
CA ALA A 43 13.11 9.91 -5.17
C ALA A 43 14.52 10.58 -5.19
N PRO A 44 14.74 11.59 -6.02
CA PRO A 44 16.07 12.16 -6.25
C PRO A 44 16.52 13.05 -5.08
N SER A 45 15.56 13.53 -4.30
CA SER A 45 15.74 14.34 -3.09
C SER A 45 14.44 14.30 -2.27
N GLY A 46 14.46 14.94 -1.10
CA GLY A 46 13.34 14.92 -0.15
C GLY A 46 13.67 14.06 1.07
N PRO A 47 12.67 13.79 1.92
CA PRO A 47 12.90 13.12 3.19
C PRO A 47 13.22 11.62 2.99
N PRO A 48 14.08 11.05 3.87
CA PRO A 48 14.49 9.64 3.79
C PRO A 48 13.36 8.66 4.13
N SER A 49 12.34 9.15 4.83
CA SER A 49 11.07 8.48 5.13
C SER A 49 9.90 9.46 4.86
N ILE A 50 8.71 8.93 4.60
CA ILE A 50 7.48 9.73 4.49
C ILE A 50 6.70 9.49 5.78
N ASP A 51 6.75 10.44 6.71
CA ASP A 51 6.10 10.35 8.03
C ASP A 51 5.00 11.42 8.20
N SER A 52 4.76 12.24 7.17
CA SER A 52 3.71 13.27 7.17
C SER A 52 3.21 13.63 5.75
N ASP A 53 2.07 14.32 5.69
CA ASP A 53 1.55 14.92 4.44
C ASP A 53 2.51 15.98 3.88
N HIS A 54 3.29 16.66 4.74
CA HIS A 54 4.31 17.60 4.31
C HIS A 54 5.45 16.88 3.58
N ASP A 55 5.94 15.78 4.15
CA ASP A 55 6.97 14.94 3.55
C ASP A 55 6.52 14.41 2.19
N ALA A 56 5.28 13.92 2.12
CA ALA A 56 4.66 13.44 0.88
C ALA A 56 4.58 14.54 -0.19
N LEU A 57 4.28 15.78 0.20
CA LEU A 57 4.24 16.91 -0.73
C LEU A 57 5.65 17.34 -1.21
N VAL A 58 6.63 17.38 -0.32
CA VAL A 58 8.03 17.69 -0.66
C VAL A 58 8.58 16.66 -1.64
N SER A 59 8.40 15.37 -1.32
CA SER A 59 8.74 14.25 -2.20
C SER A 59 8.05 14.36 -3.56
N ALA A 60 6.72 14.53 -3.58
CA ALA A 60 5.96 14.58 -4.83
C ALA A 60 6.46 15.68 -5.79
N ARG A 61 6.85 16.85 -5.25
CA ARG A 61 7.42 17.95 -6.05
C ARG A 61 8.78 17.58 -6.62
N ALA A 62 9.66 16.98 -5.81
CA ALA A 62 10.99 16.56 -6.25
C ALA A 62 10.89 15.52 -7.38
N ILE A 63 10.03 14.51 -7.20
CA ILE A 63 9.81 13.43 -8.18
C ILE A 63 9.20 13.99 -9.47
N MET A 64 8.20 14.87 -9.38
CA MET A 64 7.60 15.48 -10.58
C MET A 64 8.60 16.34 -11.36
N ALA A 65 9.48 17.08 -10.67
CA ALA A 65 10.51 17.89 -11.33
C ALA A 65 11.53 17.03 -12.09
N ASP A 66 11.87 15.86 -11.55
CA ASP A 66 12.83 14.93 -12.17
C ASP A 66 12.21 14.10 -13.31
N LEU A 67 10.98 13.63 -13.14
CA LEU A 67 10.31 12.78 -14.13
C LEU A 67 9.64 13.55 -15.27
N GLN A 68 9.43 14.87 -15.17
CA GLN A 68 8.58 15.66 -16.09
C GLN A 68 8.84 15.45 -17.58
N PHE A 69 10.08 15.15 -18.00
CA PHE A 69 10.45 14.96 -19.41
C PHE A 69 10.41 13.50 -19.88
N ARG A 70 10.16 12.55 -18.97
CA ARG A 70 10.14 11.10 -19.21
C ARG A 70 8.81 10.46 -18.80
N LEU A 71 7.78 11.27 -18.62
CA LEU A 71 6.46 10.82 -18.17
C LEU A 71 5.76 9.90 -19.18
N GLU A 72 6.16 9.95 -20.46
CA GLU A 72 5.60 9.10 -21.52
C GLU A 72 6.48 7.87 -21.81
N ASP A 73 7.61 7.70 -21.11
CA ASP A 73 8.50 6.53 -21.28
C ASP A 73 7.90 5.25 -20.67
N TYR A 74 6.84 5.38 -19.87
CA TYR A 74 6.19 4.30 -19.14
C TYR A 74 4.70 4.24 -19.47
N ASP A 75 4.16 3.02 -19.46
CA ASP A 75 2.72 2.79 -19.65
C ASP A 75 1.95 2.86 -18.32
N ALA A 76 2.66 2.76 -17.19
CA ALA A 76 2.07 2.84 -15.88
C ALA A 76 3.03 3.27 -14.78
N TYR A 77 2.45 3.84 -13.72
CA TYR A 77 3.13 4.28 -12.50
C TYR A 77 2.45 3.70 -11.26
N LEU A 78 3.24 3.06 -10.40
CA LEU A 78 2.82 2.63 -9.07
C LEU A 78 3.57 3.44 -8.01
N VAL A 79 2.86 4.26 -7.25
CA VAL A 79 3.45 5.02 -6.12
C VAL A 79 3.48 4.12 -4.88
N ALA A 80 4.67 3.68 -4.49
CA ALA A 80 4.91 2.74 -3.39
C ALA A 80 5.06 3.44 -2.03
N SER A 81 4.10 4.30 -1.70
CA SER A 81 3.99 4.96 -0.39
C SER A 81 2.57 4.79 0.13
N TYR A 82 2.41 4.30 1.37
CA TYR A 82 1.11 3.98 1.93
C TYR A 82 0.48 5.21 2.61
N CYS A 83 0.10 6.17 1.80
CA CYS A 83 -0.63 7.36 2.24
C CYS A 83 -1.41 7.94 1.06
N VAL A 84 -2.15 9.03 1.29
CA VAL A 84 -2.78 9.82 0.22
C VAL A 84 -1.72 10.65 -0.50
N HIS A 85 -0.77 9.99 -1.17
CA HIS A 85 0.41 10.64 -1.69
C HIS A 85 0.07 11.60 -2.85
N PRO A 86 0.40 12.90 -2.77
CA PRO A 86 0.01 13.89 -3.79
C PRO A 86 0.49 13.55 -5.21
N LEU A 87 1.63 12.85 -5.31
CA LEU A 87 2.21 12.39 -6.57
C LEU A 87 1.21 11.61 -7.45
N VAL A 88 0.32 10.80 -6.87
CA VAL A 88 -0.67 10.04 -7.64
C VAL A 88 -1.56 10.99 -8.45
N SER A 89 -2.07 12.04 -7.82
CA SER A 89 -2.92 13.03 -8.48
C SER A 89 -2.13 13.90 -9.46
N MET A 90 -0.90 14.27 -9.10
CA MET A 90 -0.02 15.08 -9.96
C MET A 90 0.34 14.35 -11.26
N LEU A 91 0.68 13.06 -11.18
CA LEU A 91 0.95 12.22 -12.35
C LEU A 91 -0.31 12.08 -13.21
N LYS A 92 -1.47 11.72 -12.63
CA LYS A 92 -2.75 11.61 -13.37
C LYS A 92 -3.12 12.88 -14.13
N ALA A 93 -2.79 14.05 -13.59
CA ALA A 93 -3.06 15.34 -14.23
C ALA A 93 -2.10 15.66 -15.39
N ARG A 94 -0.95 14.98 -15.47
CA ARG A 94 0.13 15.31 -16.42
C ARG A 94 0.32 14.29 -17.53
N VAL A 95 0.00 13.02 -17.28
CA VAL A 95 0.13 11.92 -18.24
C VAL A 95 -1.12 11.76 -19.11
N SER A 96 -0.98 11.12 -20.26
CA SER A 96 -2.12 10.69 -21.08
C SER A 96 -3.03 9.73 -20.32
N HIS A 97 -4.34 9.74 -20.60
CA HIS A 97 -5.31 8.81 -20.02
C HIS A 97 -5.01 7.32 -20.31
N ARG A 98 -4.13 7.04 -21.29
CA ARG A 98 -3.63 5.70 -21.60
C ARG A 98 -2.53 5.23 -20.64
N ILE A 99 -1.95 6.12 -19.85
CA ILE A 99 -0.92 5.83 -18.87
C ILE A 99 -1.59 5.71 -17.51
N HIS A 100 -1.50 4.53 -16.90
CA HIS A 100 -2.21 4.24 -15.65
C HIS A 100 -1.40 4.65 -14.44
N VAL A 101 -2.03 5.27 -13.46
CA VAL A 101 -1.36 5.72 -12.23
C VAL A 101 -2.17 5.30 -11.03
N ILE A 102 -1.54 4.66 -10.07
CA ILE A 102 -2.16 4.30 -8.80
C ILE A 102 -1.12 4.28 -7.67
N GLY A 103 -1.52 4.57 -6.43
CA GLY A 103 -0.71 4.32 -5.26
C GLY A 103 -1.07 3.01 -4.58
N ILE A 104 -0.14 2.45 -3.81
CA ILE A 104 -0.40 1.23 -3.03
C ILE A 104 -1.50 1.43 -1.99
N PHE A 105 -1.70 2.68 -1.52
CA PHE A 105 -2.82 3.03 -0.65
C PHE A 105 -4.14 2.78 -1.38
N GLU A 106 -4.41 3.43 -2.52
CA GLU A 106 -5.68 3.25 -3.23
C GLU A 106 -5.90 1.80 -3.66
N ALA A 107 -4.84 1.14 -4.14
CA ALA A 107 -4.91 -0.25 -4.56
C ALA A 107 -5.27 -1.19 -3.42
N SER A 108 -4.71 -0.99 -2.22
CA SER A 108 -5.03 -1.80 -1.05
C SER A 108 -6.50 -1.66 -0.64
N ILE A 109 -7.06 -0.43 -0.65
CA ILE A 109 -8.45 -0.19 -0.27
C ILE A 109 -9.40 -0.82 -1.29
N LEU A 110 -9.14 -0.64 -2.59
CA LEU A 110 -9.96 -1.23 -3.65
C LEU A 110 -9.96 -2.76 -3.58
N THR A 111 -8.80 -3.36 -3.30
CA THR A 111 -8.66 -4.82 -3.15
C THR A 111 -9.32 -5.31 -1.87
N ALA A 112 -9.20 -4.59 -0.76
CA ALA A 112 -9.88 -4.94 0.48
C ALA A 112 -11.40 -4.93 0.29
N LEU A 113 -11.94 -3.89 -0.36
CA LEU A 113 -13.37 -3.79 -0.65
C LEU A 113 -13.87 -4.91 -1.57
N SER A 114 -13.06 -5.39 -2.53
CA SER A 114 -13.45 -6.50 -3.42
C SER A 114 -13.49 -7.86 -2.73
N LEU A 115 -12.74 -8.03 -1.62
CA LEU A 115 -12.73 -9.24 -0.80
C LEU A 115 -13.87 -9.29 0.23
N LEU A 116 -14.49 -8.14 0.54
CA LEU A 116 -15.58 -8.10 1.51
C LEU A 116 -16.88 -8.62 0.89
N PRO A 117 -17.63 -9.49 1.60
CA PRO A 117 -18.97 -9.88 1.14
C PRO A 117 -19.88 -8.65 1.03
N THR A 118 -20.67 -8.61 -0.03
CA THR A 118 -21.63 -7.52 -0.28
C THR A 118 -22.69 -7.48 0.81
N ASP A 119 -23.25 -8.64 1.15
CA ASP A 119 -24.39 -8.81 2.08
C ASP A 119 -23.97 -9.06 3.54
N SER A 120 -22.88 -8.45 4.00
CA SER A 120 -22.45 -8.54 5.40
C SER A 120 -21.99 -7.20 5.96
N ASP A 121 -21.99 -7.05 7.29
CA ASP A 121 -21.36 -5.90 7.96
C ASP A 121 -19.83 -6.06 8.11
N SER A 122 -19.22 -6.96 7.32
CA SER A 122 -17.79 -7.18 7.36
C SER A 122 -17.01 -5.95 6.92
N LYS A 123 -15.89 -5.71 7.60
CA LYS A 123 -15.05 -4.53 7.43
C LYS A 123 -13.62 -4.92 7.10
N PHE A 124 -12.87 -3.95 6.60
CA PHE A 124 -11.41 -4.02 6.54
C PHE A 124 -10.80 -3.08 7.59
N GLY A 125 -9.63 -3.43 8.10
CA GLY A 125 -8.79 -2.58 8.94
C GLY A 125 -7.43 -2.33 8.29
N ILE A 126 -6.70 -1.33 8.78
CA ILE A 126 -5.34 -1.03 8.34
C ILE A 126 -4.39 -1.14 9.53
N ILE A 127 -3.22 -1.72 9.35
CA ILE A 127 -2.11 -1.60 10.31
C ILE A 127 -1.11 -0.58 9.76
N ALA A 128 -0.88 0.51 10.49
CA ALA A 128 0.05 1.57 10.12
C ALA A 128 1.21 1.68 11.14
N SER A 129 2.23 2.46 10.77
CA SER A 129 3.45 2.67 11.55
C SER A 129 3.14 3.37 12.89
N ASP A 130 2.58 4.57 12.83
CA ASP A 130 2.40 5.47 13.97
C ASP A 130 1.00 6.13 14.02
N ALA A 131 0.77 6.92 15.07
CA ALA A 131 -0.52 7.55 15.37
C ALA A 131 -0.94 8.65 14.38
N TYR A 132 0.01 9.30 13.69
CA TYR A 132 -0.31 10.35 12.71
C TYR A 132 -1.19 9.79 11.58
N TRP A 133 -0.91 8.55 11.17
CA TRP A 133 -1.62 7.89 10.08
C TRP A 133 -3.08 7.55 10.38
N VAL A 134 -3.49 7.50 11.65
CA VAL A 134 -4.89 7.18 12.00
C VAL A 134 -5.85 8.18 11.36
N ASP A 135 -5.63 9.47 11.59
CA ASP A 135 -6.48 10.52 11.07
C ASP A 135 -6.27 10.74 9.57
N SER A 136 -5.01 10.73 9.11
CA SER A 136 -4.68 10.96 7.70
C SER A 136 -5.27 9.88 6.79
N LEU A 137 -5.08 8.60 7.12
CA LEU A 137 -5.63 7.49 6.33
C LEU A 137 -7.16 7.42 6.39
N THR A 138 -7.77 7.70 7.55
CA THR A 138 -9.24 7.75 7.68
C THR A 138 -9.83 8.82 6.74
N LYS A 139 -9.25 10.03 6.72
CA LYS A 139 -9.66 11.09 5.78
C LYS A 139 -9.43 10.67 4.33
N GLY A 140 -8.31 10.00 4.05
CA GLY A 140 -7.98 9.45 2.74
C GLY A 140 -9.01 8.47 2.20
N ILE A 141 -9.47 7.54 3.04
CA ILE A 141 -10.50 6.55 2.68
C ILE A 141 -11.81 7.25 2.37
N ASN A 142 -12.23 8.20 3.22
CA ASN A 142 -13.48 8.93 3.00
C ASN A 142 -13.45 9.69 1.67
N LYS A 143 -12.30 10.31 1.34
CA LYS A 143 -12.09 10.96 0.04
C LYS A 143 -12.10 9.98 -1.12
N LEU A 144 -11.42 8.84 -1.00
CA LEU A 144 -11.34 7.82 -2.05
C LEU A 144 -12.70 7.17 -2.34
N CYS A 145 -13.50 6.92 -1.30
CA CYS A 145 -14.79 6.24 -1.40
C CYS A 145 -15.97 7.20 -1.54
N CYS A 146 -15.72 8.51 -1.66
CA CYS A 146 -16.75 9.55 -1.74
C CYS A 146 -17.78 9.47 -0.59
N THR A 147 -17.34 9.19 0.64
CA THR A 147 -18.21 9.13 1.82
C THR A 147 -18.08 10.35 2.70
N ASP A 148 -19.18 10.74 3.34
CA ASP A 148 -19.24 11.85 4.28
C ASP A 148 -18.39 11.58 5.55
N ILE A 149 -18.29 12.60 6.41
CA ILE A 149 -17.47 12.62 7.64
C ILE A 149 -17.80 11.46 8.61
N SER A 150 -18.99 10.85 8.51
CA SER A 150 -19.41 9.72 9.35
C SER A 150 -18.62 8.42 9.14
N GLY A 151 -17.68 8.39 8.20
CA GLY A 151 -16.81 7.26 7.95
C GLY A 151 -17.40 6.21 6.99
N HIS A 152 -16.52 5.48 6.31
CA HIS A 152 -16.92 4.40 5.40
C HIS A 152 -17.45 3.19 6.19
N LYS A 153 -18.68 2.73 5.93
CA LYS A 153 -19.33 1.64 6.70
C LYS A 153 -18.52 0.34 6.76
N LYS A 154 -17.75 0.05 5.71
CA LYS A 154 -16.89 -1.15 5.62
C LYS A 154 -15.47 -0.93 6.17
N PHE A 155 -15.16 0.23 6.75
CA PHE A 155 -13.86 0.52 7.34
C PHE A 155 -13.94 0.43 8.86
N LYS A 156 -13.07 -0.40 9.46
CA LYS A 156 -12.98 -0.60 10.90
C LYS A 156 -12.23 0.53 11.60
N GLY A 157 -11.12 0.95 10.99
CA GLY A 157 -10.16 1.86 11.60
C GLY A 157 -8.71 1.46 11.31
N VAL A 158 -7.80 2.22 11.92
CA VAL A 158 -6.34 2.03 11.80
C VAL A 158 -5.79 1.54 13.14
N GLY A 159 -5.16 0.37 13.15
CA GLY A 159 -4.29 -0.09 14.22
C GLY A 159 -2.88 0.44 14.00
N VAL A 160 -2.18 0.84 15.06
CA VAL A 160 -0.82 1.38 14.96
C VAL A 160 0.15 0.54 15.78
N ILE A 161 1.36 0.37 15.26
CA ILE A 161 2.41 -0.38 15.97
C ILE A 161 3.29 0.53 16.85
N GLY A 162 3.22 1.85 16.63
CA GLY A 162 3.92 2.87 17.38
C GLY A 162 5.42 2.89 17.08
N LEU A 163 5.79 2.70 15.82
CA LEU A 163 7.15 2.81 15.29
C LEU A 163 7.11 3.68 14.03
N THR A 164 8.13 4.49 13.80
CA THR A 164 8.35 5.21 12.53
C THR A 164 8.69 4.23 11.40
N ALA A 165 8.61 4.66 10.13
CA ALA A 165 8.97 3.77 9.03
C ALA A 165 10.45 3.33 9.13
N ASP A 166 11.35 4.25 9.48
CA ASP A 166 12.78 3.98 9.66
C ASP A 166 13.06 2.93 10.75
N GLU A 167 12.38 3.01 11.88
CA GLU A 167 12.51 2.04 12.98
C GLU A 167 12.11 0.62 12.56
N ILE A 168 11.08 0.48 11.72
CA ILE A 168 10.63 -0.83 11.20
C ILE A 168 11.72 -1.51 10.34
N TYR A 169 12.59 -0.73 9.70
CA TYR A 169 13.71 -1.26 8.92
C TYR A 169 14.90 -1.68 9.79
N SER A 170 15.14 -1.00 10.91
CA SER A 170 16.33 -1.21 11.75
C SER A 170 16.11 -2.15 12.93
N MET A 171 14.86 -2.32 13.40
CA MET A 171 14.57 -3.10 14.59
C MET A 171 14.50 -4.61 14.34
N GLU A 172 14.71 -5.36 15.42
CA GLU A 172 14.60 -6.83 15.43
C GLU A 172 13.20 -7.30 15.03
N SER A 173 13.17 -8.35 14.22
CA SER A 173 11.93 -8.86 13.61
C SER A 173 10.90 -9.31 14.64
N GLU A 174 11.34 -9.80 15.80
CA GLU A 174 10.46 -10.33 16.85
C GLU A 174 9.68 -9.23 17.58
N GLU A 175 10.31 -8.07 17.86
CA GLU A 175 9.61 -6.95 18.50
C GLU A 175 8.56 -6.34 17.56
N ILE A 176 8.93 -6.13 16.29
CA ILE A 176 7.97 -5.61 15.29
C ILE A 176 6.82 -6.61 15.11
N SER A 177 7.11 -7.91 15.02
CA SER A 177 6.10 -8.96 14.91
C SER A 177 5.11 -8.92 16.08
N SER A 178 5.60 -8.78 17.31
CA SER A 178 4.76 -8.66 18.52
C SER A 178 3.83 -7.44 18.46
N ARG A 179 4.34 -6.29 18.02
CA ARG A 179 3.53 -5.06 17.87
C ARG A 179 2.49 -5.16 16.76
N VAL A 180 2.88 -5.74 15.61
CA VAL A 180 1.98 -5.99 14.48
C VAL A 180 0.87 -6.96 14.90
N LYS A 181 1.20 -8.07 15.59
CA LYS A 181 0.22 -9.01 16.17
C LYS A 181 -0.75 -8.27 17.09
N LYS A 182 -0.25 -7.48 18.03
CA LYS A 182 -1.09 -6.72 18.97
C LYS A 182 -2.05 -5.76 18.25
N ALA A 183 -1.58 -5.06 17.22
CA ALA A 183 -2.41 -4.17 16.41
C ALA A 183 -3.50 -4.95 15.63
N ALA A 184 -3.13 -6.10 15.05
CA ALA A 184 -4.06 -6.99 14.35
C ALA A 184 -5.15 -7.53 15.28
N MET A 185 -4.77 -8.06 16.46
CA MET A 185 -5.71 -8.61 17.45
C MET A 185 -6.73 -7.57 17.92
N LYS A 186 -6.30 -6.32 18.09
CA LYS A 186 -7.21 -5.23 18.45
C LYS A 186 -8.21 -4.89 17.34
N LEU A 187 -7.80 -4.97 16.07
CA LEU A 187 -8.69 -4.66 14.94
C LEU A 187 -9.81 -5.70 14.81
N ILE A 188 -9.53 -6.96 15.11
CA ILE A 188 -10.43 -8.09 14.88
C ILE A 188 -11.26 -8.48 16.12
N GLU A 189 -11.07 -7.82 17.26
CA GLU A 189 -11.70 -8.14 18.55
C GLU A 189 -13.23 -8.26 18.45
N ASP A 190 -13.87 -7.40 17.65
CA ASP A 190 -15.32 -7.42 17.45
C ASP A 190 -15.80 -8.46 16.41
N HIS A 191 -14.90 -9.28 15.86
CA HIS A 191 -15.16 -10.31 14.86
C HIS A 191 -15.85 -9.81 13.56
N ASP A 192 -15.79 -8.50 13.29
CA ASP A 192 -16.36 -7.85 12.11
C ASP A 192 -15.31 -7.56 11.01
N VAL A 193 -14.01 -7.69 11.31
CA VAL A 193 -12.94 -7.51 10.33
C VAL A 193 -12.68 -8.80 9.54
N ARG A 194 -12.61 -8.67 8.21
CA ARG A 194 -12.30 -9.76 7.27
C ARG A 194 -11.06 -9.51 6.43
N VAL A 195 -10.54 -8.29 6.40
CA VAL A 195 -9.31 -7.94 5.68
C VAL A 195 -8.48 -7.00 6.54
N ILE A 196 -7.19 -7.30 6.70
CA ILE A 196 -6.20 -6.41 7.31
C ILE A 196 -5.24 -5.96 6.22
N CYS A 197 -5.20 -4.65 5.94
CA CYS A 197 -4.23 -4.08 5.00
C CYS A 197 -2.96 -3.70 5.75
N LEU A 198 -1.80 -4.18 5.27
CA LEU A 198 -0.51 -3.80 5.83
C LEU A 198 -0.06 -2.46 5.23
N GLY A 199 -0.08 -1.42 6.05
CA GLY A 199 0.12 -0.02 5.67
C GLY A 199 1.58 0.39 5.53
N CYS A 200 2.50 -0.56 5.33
CA CYS A 200 3.89 -0.27 4.98
C CYS A 200 4.46 -1.47 4.21
N SER A 201 5.18 -1.22 3.12
CA SER A 201 5.77 -2.29 2.31
C SER A 201 6.74 -3.18 3.10
N SER A 202 7.40 -2.63 4.12
CA SER A 202 8.29 -3.38 5.01
C SER A 202 7.55 -4.31 5.97
N MET A 203 6.24 -4.11 6.16
CA MET A 203 5.43 -4.99 7.02
C MET A 203 5.02 -6.29 6.34
N ALA A 204 5.19 -6.41 5.02
CA ALA A 204 4.83 -7.61 4.26
C ALA A 204 5.41 -8.90 4.87
N ARG A 205 6.65 -8.86 5.37
CA ARG A 205 7.33 -10.00 6.03
C ARG A 205 6.64 -10.53 7.30
N PHE A 206 5.69 -9.78 7.87
CA PHE A 206 4.98 -10.17 9.09
C PHE A 206 3.60 -10.76 8.80
N SER A 207 3.20 -10.92 7.53
CA SER A 207 1.92 -11.51 7.18
C SER A 207 1.71 -12.90 7.80
N GLY A 208 2.72 -13.76 7.73
CA GLY A 208 2.70 -15.09 8.36
C GLY A 208 2.56 -15.05 9.89
N ALA A 209 3.20 -14.10 10.56
CA ALA A 209 3.10 -13.98 12.02
C ALA A 209 1.69 -13.52 12.47
N ILE A 210 1.00 -12.72 11.66
CA ILE A 210 -0.40 -12.37 11.90
C ILE A 210 -1.28 -13.60 11.67
N ASP A 211 -1.07 -14.35 10.59
CA ASP A 211 -1.83 -15.57 10.33
C ASP A 211 -1.70 -16.60 11.45
N ASP A 212 -0.49 -16.81 11.98
CA ASP A 212 -0.25 -17.71 13.10
C ASP A 212 -0.94 -17.21 14.37
N ALA A 213 -0.87 -15.91 14.66
CA ALA A 213 -1.57 -15.29 15.78
C ALA A 213 -3.09 -15.46 15.72
N LEU A 214 -3.67 -15.32 14.53
CA LEU A 214 -5.10 -15.51 14.30
C LEU A 214 -5.52 -16.95 14.56
N ARG A 215 -4.70 -17.92 14.15
CA ARG A 215 -4.94 -19.35 14.38
C ARG A 215 -4.82 -19.70 15.86
N GLU A 216 -3.86 -19.13 16.57
CA GLU A 216 -3.68 -19.33 18.01
C GLU A 216 -4.88 -18.82 18.82
N GLU A 217 -5.39 -17.62 18.50
CA GLU A 217 -6.48 -17.01 19.28
C GLU A 217 -7.84 -17.67 19.00
N PHE A 218 -8.17 -17.92 17.73
CA PHE A 218 -9.52 -18.33 17.34
C PHE A 218 -9.64 -19.81 16.97
N GLY A 219 -8.52 -20.55 16.90
CA GLY A 219 -8.49 -21.96 16.53
C GLY A 219 -9.23 -22.25 15.22
N ASP A 220 -9.91 -23.41 15.16
CA ASP A 220 -10.71 -23.82 14.00
C ASP A 220 -11.98 -22.96 13.79
N GLN A 221 -12.34 -22.09 14.74
CA GLN A 221 -13.45 -21.15 14.63
C GLN A 221 -13.04 -19.80 14.03
N ALA A 222 -11.75 -19.62 13.70
CA ALA A 222 -11.25 -18.45 13.02
C ALA A 222 -12.02 -18.24 11.71
N ARG A 223 -12.85 -17.20 11.64
CA ARG A 223 -13.31 -16.71 10.34
C ARG A 223 -12.05 -16.26 9.58
N PRO A 224 -11.85 -16.72 8.34
CA PRO A 224 -10.64 -16.38 7.60
C PRO A 224 -10.55 -14.87 7.41
N VAL A 225 -9.51 -14.27 7.98
CA VAL A 225 -9.12 -12.87 7.79
C VAL A 225 -8.04 -12.86 6.73
N TYR A 226 -8.24 -12.06 5.68
CA TYR A 226 -7.22 -11.86 4.66
C TYR A 226 -6.17 -10.87 5.16
N ILE A 227 -4.90 -11.27 5.14
CA ILE A 227 -3.78 -10.36 5.34
C ILE A 227 -3.30 -9.85 3.99
N LEU A 228 -3.60 -8.58 3.71
CA LEU A 228 -3.37 -7.96 2.42
C LEU A 228 -2.07 -7.15 2.42
N GLU A 229 -1.10 -7.62 1.63
CA GLU A 229 0.11 -6.87 1.33
C GLU A 229 -0.16 -5.78 0.28
N SER A 230 -0.10 -4.53 0.71
CA SER A 230 -0.49 -3.38 -0.11
C SER A 230 0.36 -3.18 -1.36
N PHE A 231 1.64 -3.58 -1.32
CA PHE A 231 2.51 -3.54 -2.51
C PHE A 231 2.05 -4.54 -3.58
N GLN A 232 1.76 -5.78 -3.18
CA GLN A 232 1.25 -6.82 -4.09
C GLN A 232 -0.11 -6.42 -4.66
N ALA A 233 -1.00 -5.86 -3.83
CA ALA A 233 -2.26 -5.29 -4.30
C ALA A 233 -2.04 -4.20 -5.37
N GLY A 234 -1.05 -3.32 -5.15
CA GLY A 234 -0.64 -2.28 -6.08
C GLY A 234 -0.16 -2.80 -7.43
N ILE A 235 0.81 -3.72 -7.44
CA ILE A 235 1.34 -4.29 -8.68
C ILE A 235 0.25 -5.05 -9.44
N CYS A 236 -0.49 -5.94 -8.77
CA CYS A 236 -1.53 -6.73 -9.43
C CYS A 236 -2.62 -5.83 -10.07
N LEU A 237 -3.00 -4.75 -9.38
CA LEU A 237 -4.02 -3.85 -9.89
C LEU A 237 -3.51 -3.01 -11.07
N VAL A 238 -2.27 -2.53 -11.04
CA VAL A 238 -1.73 -1.75 -12.17
C VAL A 238 -1.53 -2.63 -13.41
N GLU A 239 -1.11 -3.88 -13.24
CA GLU A 239 -1.09 -4.87 -14.33
C GLU A 239 -2.48 -5.19 -14.86
N ASN A 240 -3.47 -5.31 -13.98
CA ASN A 240 -4.86 -5.51 -14.38
C ASN A 240 -5.36 -4.35 -15.25
N LEU A 241 -5.04 -3.10 -14.88
CA LEU A 241 -5.40 -1.93 -15.69
C LEU A 241 -4.78 -1.98 -17.09
N LEU A 242 -3.49 -2.34 -17.19
CA LEU A 242 -2.82 -2.51 -18.49
C LEU A 242 -3.46 -3.60 -19.36
N ARG A 243 -3.99 -4.67 -18.75
CA ARG A 243 -4.71 -5.75 -19.44
C ARG A 243 -6.13 -5.38 -19.82
N ALA A 244 -6.81 -4.60 -18.98
CA ALA A 244 -8.18 -4.15 -19.20
C ALA A 244 -8.27 -3.09 -20.32
N PHE A 245 -7.21 -2.30 -20.50
CA PHE A 245 -7.09 -1.27 -21.53
C PHE A 245 -5.88 -1.53 -22.43
N PRO A 246 -5.90 -2.60 -23.26
CA PRO A 246 -4.82 -2.86 -24.19
C PRO A 246 -4.81 -1.75 -25.24
N ALA A 247 -3.72 -0.96 -25.25
CA ALA A 247 -3.54 0.19 -26.14
C ALA A 247 -3.47 -0.18 -27.63
#